data_AF-A0A2Y9IM39-F1
#
_entry.id   AF-A0A2Y9IM39-F1
#
_cell.length_a   1.000
_cell.length_b   1.000
_cell.length_c   1.000
_cell.angle_alpha   90.00
_cell.angle_beta   90.00
_cell.angle_gamma   90.00
#
_symmetry.space_group_name_H-M   'P 1'
#
loop_
_entity.id
_entity.type
_entity.pdbx_description
1 polymer ?
#
loop_
_entity_poly.entity_id
_entity_poly.type
_entity_poly.pdbx_seq_one_letter_code
_entity_poly.pdbx_strand_id
1 'polypeptide(L)'
;MVLKVEDSKSSSATVPSNIASNIPSCRSLSSAEDGPSGHCSLPAGELARSLQDSVRHRILYLSEQLRVEKASRDENTMGYLKLVSKADRHQAPHIRQAFERVNQRASATIAQIERRLRHCYRQLQELQEGCRPGGFALRAKSSLDECEQPRGKTPPSEPPEPGRADGLSSKLSAVVRHVPLESHFPASRPGKPSETKCVAQQRNLLLQKMKEDLKAARELHASLQVSYQSLKEKHGTDLRASLVSLREEKCRQALLEEQADEHLQGRLDEIYRLRQSLASAEEKMAYLSYKRAKEIWEVMETFKNRISKLETLQRATQEEMMENFRTRPQKFVSRCVSLLLTLAAVFLVFVSTVCACPLSLVTSRLRTCTTLVLISLGALAWQKRHVLPAADWQAWVPSRWRLSSKDSKPLSDGT
;
A
#
# COMPACT_ATOMS: atom_id res chain seq x y z
N MET A 1 40.76 16.71 25.94
CA MET A 1 40.44 16.74 24.50
C MET A 1 38.96 16.46 24.36
N VAL A 2 38.20 17.51 24.03
CA VAL A 2 36.74 17.51 23.89
C VAL A 2 36.45 17.19 22.42
N LEU A 3 35.77 16.08 22.14
CA LEU A 3 35.28 15.78 20.80
C LEU A 3 33.85 16.29 20.67
N LYS A 4 33.71 17.23 19.75
CA LYS A 4 32.54 18.01 19.40
C LYS A 4 31.63 17.11 18.54
N VAL A 5 30.41 16.86 19.04
CA VAL A 5 29.35 16.17 18.31
C VAL A 5 28.74 17.16 17.33
N GLU A 6 28.81 16.86 16.03
CA GLU A 6 28.08 17.58 14.98
C GLU A 6 26.64 17.06 14.92
N ASP A 7 25.70 17.92 15.30
CA ASP A 7 24.26 17.71 15.11
C ASP A 7 23.91 17.80 13.62
N SER A 8 23.67 16.64 13.01
CA SER A 8 23.05 16.55 11.68
C SER A 8 21.54 16.77 11.81
N LYS A 9 21.14 18.04 11.71
CA LYS A 9 19.74 18.49 11.59
C LYS A 9 19.17 18.00 10.25
N SER A 10 18.51 16.84 10.26
CA SER A 10 17.69 16.41 9.12
C SER A 10 16.44 17.28 9.03
N SER A 11 16.39 18.07 7.96
CA SER A 11 15.24 18.88 7.58
C SER A 11 14.06 17.95 7.29
N SER A 12 13.15 17.80 8.25
CA SER A 12 11.86 17.16 8.04
C SER A 12 11.00 18.13 7.24
N ALA A 13 10.87 17.88 5.94
CA ALA A 13 9.91 18.57 5.10
C ALA A 13 8.51 18.14 5.54
N THR A 14 7.86 19.00 6.33
CA THR A 14 6.42 18.96 6.61
C THR A 14 5.68 19.06 5.28
N VAL A 15 5.17 17.93 4.79
CA VAL A 15 4.20 17.91 3.69
C VAL A 15 2.85 18.35 4.27
N PRO A 16 2.24 19.45 3.82
CA PRO A 16 0.94 19.88 4.31
C PRO A 16 -0.14 18.87 3.88
N SER A 17 -0.85 18.34 4.87
CA SER A 17 -1.92 17.34 4.74
C SER A 17 -3.26 17.96 4.31
N ASN A 18 -3.24 18.94 3.39
CA ASN A 18 -4.42 19.66 2.93
C ASN A 18 -4.63 19.52 1.41
N ILE A 19 -5.01 18.33 0.97
CA ILE A 19 -5.77 18.14 -0.29
C ILE A 19 -6.90 17.14 0.01
N ALA A 20 -7.81 17.55 0.88
CA ALA A 20 -9.02 16.84 1.20
C ALA A 20 -10.24 17.75 0.98
N SER A 21 -10.37 18.29 -0.24
CA SER A 21 -11.62 18.85 -0.75
C SER A 21 -11.42 19.29 -2.18
N ASN A 22 -11.68 18.40 -3.14
CA ASN A 22 -12.11 18.77 -4.49
C ASN A 22 -12.78 17.53 -5.10
N ILE A 23 -14.03 17.34 -4.67
CA ILE A 23 -15.00 16.49 -5.34
C ILE A 23 -15.43 17.27 -6.59
N PRO A 24 -15.27 16.75 -7.83
CA PRO A 24 -15.98 17.32 -8.96
C PRO A 24 -17.45 16.94 -8.83
N SER A 25 -18.23 17.83 -8.21
CA SER A 25 -19.68 17.83 -8.29
C SER A 25 -20.03 18.33 -9.68
N CYS A 26 -20.44 17.43 -10.58
CA CYS A 26 -20.95 17.79 -11.90
C CYS A 26 -22.23 18.60 -11.75
N ARG A 27 -22.09 19.93 -11.67
CA ARG A 27 -23.17 20.90 -11.78
C ARG A 27 -23.42 21.11 -13.26
N SER A 28 -24.44 20.44 -13.78
CA SER A 28 -24.96 20.68 -15.13
C SER A 28 -25.42 22.13 -15.23
N LEU A 29 -24.75 22.93 -16.05
CA LEU A 29 -25.29 24.20 -16.55
C LEU A 29 -25.49 24.06 -18.06
N SER A 30 -26.76 24.07 -18.39
CA SER A 30 -27.36 24.25 -19.71
C SER A 30 -26.88 25.55 -20.35
N SER A 31 -26.44 25.48 -21.60
CA SER A 31 -26.47 26.61 -22.53
C SER A 31 -27.07 26.10 -23.84
N ALA A 32 -28.21 26.69 -24.19
CA ALA A 32 -29.00 26.40 -25.37
C ALA A 32 -28.28 26.86 -26.64
N GLU A 33 -28.42 26.07 -27.71
CA GLU A 33 -28.67 26.53 -29.08
C GLU A 33 -29.40 25.38 -29.82
N ASP A 34 -30.38 25.75 -30.64
CA ASP A 34 -31.40 24.94 -31.30
C ASP A 34 -30.89 23.89 -32.31
N GLY A 35 -31.57 22.73 -32.38
CA GLY A 35 -31.47 21.78 -33.51
C GLY A 35 -32.02 20.37 -33.22
N PRO A 36 -32.76 19.72 -34.14
CA PRO A 36 -33.88 18.85 -33.76
C PRO A 36 -33.52 17.36 -33.59
N SER A 37 -34.25 16.73 -32.67
CA SER A 37 -34.68 15.33 -32.71
C SER A 37 -33.61 14.28 -33.03
N GLY A 38 -32.86 13.89 -32.00
CA GLY A 38 -32.25 12.57 -31.91
C GLY A 38 -32.53 12.00 -30.53
N HIS A 39 -33.55 11.14 -30.40
CA HIS A 39 -33.76 10.36 -29.20
C HIS A 39 -32.51 9.49 -28.95
N CYS A 40 -31.62 9.98 -28.09
CA CYS A 40 -30.47 9.23 -27.59
C CYS A 40 -30.96 8.27 -26.49
N SER A 41 -31.66 7.22 -26.91
CA SER A 41 -31.87 6.06 -26.08
C SER A 41 -30.59 5.22 -26.13
N LEU A 42 -29.58 5.64 -25.37
CA LEU A 42 -28.44 4.78 -25.03
C LEU A 42 -29.03 3.44 -24.56
N PRO A 43 -28.70 2.31 -25.22
CA PRO A 43 -29.28 1.03 -24.84
C PRO A 43 -28.88 0.77 -23.39
N ALA A 44 -29.85 0.50 -22.51
CA ALA A 44 -29.65 0.37 -21.06
C ALA A 44 -28.47 -0.55 -20.66
N GLY A 45 -28.06 -1.47 -21.55
CA GLY A 45 -26.87 -2.30 -21.39
C GLY A 45 -25.53 -1.56 -21.45
N GLU A 46 -25.41 -0.43 -22.16
CA GLU A 46 -24.16 0.34 -22.28
C GLU A 46 -23.91 1.21 -21.04
N LEU A 47 -24.98 1.74 -20.44
CA LEU A 47 -24.93 2.40 -19.13
C LEU A 47 -24.57 1.40 -18.02
N ALA A 48 -25.15 0.20 -18.04
CA ALA A 48 -24.82 -0.85 -17.08
C ALA A 48 -23.36 -1.29 -17.16
N ARG A 49 -22.82 -1.46 -18.38
CA ARG A 49 -21.40 -1.78 -18.60
C ARG A 49 -20.47 -0.67 -18.11
N SER A 50 -20.75 0.59 -18.44
CA SER A 50 -19.92 1.72 -18.00
C SER A 50 -19.93 1.91 -16.47
N LEU A 51 -21.07 1.70 -15.81
CA LEU A 51 -21.16 1.67 -14.35
C LEU A 51 -20.33 0.52 -13.76
N GLN A 52 -20.44 -0.68 -14.33
CA GLN A 52 -19.66 -1.83 -13.90
C GLN A 52 -18.15 -1.58 -14.03
N ASP A 53 -17.71 -0.98 -15.13
CA ASP A 53 -16.32 -0.62 -15.37
C ASP A 53 -15.84 0.47 -14.40
N SER A 54 -16.71 1.44 -14.06
CA SER A 54 -16.39 2.44 -13.04
C SER A 54 -16.13 1.80 -11.66
N VAL A 55 -16.93 0.79 -11.27
CA VAL A 55 -16.77 0.06 -10.01
C VAL A 55 -15.50 -0.80 -10.04
N ARG A 56 -15.22 -1.49 -11.16
CA ARG A 56 -13.97 -2.24 -11.36
C ARG A 56 -12.74 -1.35 -11.23
N HIS A 57 -12.75 -0.19 -11.86
CA HIS A 57 -11.67 0.78 -11.75
C HIS A 57 -11.49 1.27 -10.31
N ARG A 58 -12.60 1.51 -9.60
CA ARG A 58 -12.57 1.91 -8.17
C ARG A 58 -11.96 0.82 -7.28
N ILE A 59 -12.25 -0.45 -7.55
CA ILE A 59 -11.66 -1.60 -6.83
C ILE A 59 -10.15 -1.66 -7.05
N LEU A 60 -9.68 -1.52 -8.31
CA LEU A 60 -8.25 -1.50 -8.62
C LEU A 60 -7.54 -0.37 -7.87
N TYR A 61 -8.10 0.84 -7.95
CA TYR A 61 -7.56 2.01 -7.25
C TYR A 61 -7.46 1.80 -5.74
N LEU A 62 -8.54 1.36 -5.10
CA LEU A 62 -8.55 1.15 -3.65
C LEU A 62 -7.65 -0.01 -3.21
N SER A 63 -7.49 -1.03 -4.05
CA SER A 63 -6.59 -2.16 -3.78
C SER A 63 -5.13 -1.72 -3.82
N GLU A 64 -4.78 -0.88 -4.80
CA GLU A 64 -3.43 -0.31 -4.88
C GLU A 64 -3.16 0.65 -3.72
N GLN A 65 -4.15 1.48 -3.36
CA GLN A 65 -4.06 2.34 -2.17
C GLN A 65 -3.86 1.51 -0.89
N LEU A 66 -4.56 0.38 -0.75
CA LEU A 66 -4.40 -0.53 0.38
C LEU A 66 -2.98 -1.13 0.42
N ARG A 67 -2.44 -1.52 -0.74
CA ARG A 67 -1.09 -2.07 -0.87
C ARG A 67 -0.04 -1.06 -0.43
N VAL A 68 -0.13 0.18 -0.91
CA VAL A 68 0.78 1.28 -0.57
C VAL A 68 0.70 1.62 0.92
N GLU A 69 -0.51 1.72 1.49
CA GLU A 69 -0.68 2.04 2.92
C GLU A 69 -0.12 0.93 3.83
N LYS A 70 -0.32 -0.35 3.46
CA LYS A 70 0.27 -1.49 4.17
C LYS A 70 1.79 -1.46 4.10
N ALA A 71 2.37 -1.23 2.91
CA ALA A 71 3.81 -1.12 2.75
C ALA A 71 4.40 0.05 3.55
N SER A 72 3.77 1.22 3.53
CA SER A 72 4.19 2.38 4.32
C SER A 72 4.15 2.09 5.83
N ARG A 73 3.12 1.40 6.32
CA ARG A 73 3.04 0.97 7.73
C ARG A 73 4.17 0.01 8.09
N ASP A 74 4.51 -0.92 7.20
CA ASP A 74 5.57 -1.90 7.43
C ASP A 74 6.96 -1.22 7.42
N GLU A 75 7.19 -0.26 6.52
CA GLU A 75 8.38 0.61 6.53
C GLU A 75 8.49 1.43 7.82
N ASN A 76 7.38 2.03 8.28
CA ASN A 76 7.33 2.76 9.54
C ASN A 76 7.65 1.84 10.74
N THR A 77 7.19 0.59 10.70
CA THR A 77 7.47 -0.42 11.74
C THR A 77 8.96 -0.78 11.74
N MET A 78 9.56 -1.00 10.58
CA MET A 78 10.99 -1.23 10.43
C MET A 78 11.81 -0.02 10.92
N GLY A 79 11.40 1.20 10.57
CA GLY A 79 12.02 2.44 11.02
C GLY A 79 11.96 2.59 12.54
N TYR A 80 10.81 2.31 13.15
CA TYR A 80 10.63 2.29 14.61
C TYR A 80 11.58 1.31 15.29
N LEU A 81 11.68 0.06 14.80
CA LEU A 81 12.59 -0.94 15.36
C LEU A 81 14.05 -0.48 15.32
N LYS A 82 14.46 0.18 14.23
CA LYS A 82 15.80 0.75 14.07
C LYS A 82 16.08 1.95 14.97
N LEU A 83 15.06 2.78 15.24
CA LEU A 83 15.16 3.91 16.16
C LEU A 83 15.26 3.43 17.61
N VAL A 84 14.38 2.51 18.01
CA VAL A 84 14.36 1.95 19.37
C VAL A 84 15.65 1.18 19.68
N SER A 85 16.23 0.48 18.71
CA SER A 85 17.50 -0.25 18.93
C SER A 85 18.70 0.66 19.19
N LYS A 86 18.62 1.93 18.79
CA LYS A 86 19.67 2.95 18.99
C LYS A 86 19.34 3.95 20.09
N ALA A 87 18.13 3.91 20.64
CA ALA A 87 17.63 4.92 21.56
C ALA A 87 17.97 4.58 23.02
N ASP A 88 18.32 5.62 23.77
CA ASP A 88 18.53 5.51 25.21
C ASP A 88 17.22 5.22 25.97
N ARG A 89 17.35 4.72 27.20
CA ARG A 89 16.23 4.34 28.09
C ARG A 89 15.20 5.46 28.30
N HIS A 90 15.65 6.71 28.25
CA HIS A 90 14.79 7.89 28.42
C HIS A 90 14.08 8.31 27.11
N GLN A 91 14.64 8.01 25.94
CA GLN A 91 14.06 8.37 24.64
C GLN A 91 13.07 7.32 24.13
N ALA A 92 13.25 6.05 24.50
CA ALA A 92 12.42 4.93 24.07
C ALA A 92 10.90 5.12 24.31
N PRO A 93 10.42 5.68 25.43
CA PRO A 93 8.99 5.93 25.64
C PRO A 93 8.40 6.95 24.65
N HIS A 94 9.14 8.01 24.34
CA HIS A 94 8.70 9.03 23.38
C HIS A 94 8.63 8.48 21.96
N ILE A 95 9.61 7.65 21.56
CA ILE A 95 9.63 6.97 20.26
C ILE A 95 8.45 5.99 20.15
N ARG A 96 8.16 5.24 21.21
CA ARG A 96 6.97 4.35 21.28
C ARG A 96 5.67 5.12 21.10
N GLN A 97 5.49 6.21 21.84
CA GLN A 97 4.27 7.01 21.76
C GLN A 97 4.09 7.66 20.38
N ALA A 98 5.17 8.05 19.71
CA ALA A 98 5.13 8.55 18.34
C ALA A 98 4.73 7.45 17.36
N PHE A 99 5.34 6.26 17.47
CA PHE A 99 4.99 5.10 16.64
C PHE A 99 3.54 4.66 16.82
N GLU A 100 3.03 4.57 18.05
CA GLU A 100 1.64 4.22 18.32
C GLU A 100 0.67 5.18 17.62
N ARG A 101 0.93 6.48 17.68
CA ARG A 101 0.10 7.49 17.00
C ARG A 101 0.10 7.31 15.47
N VAL A 102 1.27 7.05 14.87
CA VAL A 102 1.38 6.81 13.42
C VAL A 102 0.69 5.49 13.04
N ASN A 103 0.89 4.44 13.82
CA ASN A 103 0.32 3.13 13.57
C ASN A 103 -1.22 3.10 13.75
N GLN A 104 -1.75 3.84 14.72
CA GLN A 104 -3.19 4.02 14.91
C GLN A 104 -3.83 4.70 13.68
N ARG A 105 -3.19 5.76 13.15
CA ARG A 105 -3.66 6.45 11.94
C ARG A 105 -3.62 5.52 10.73
N ALA A 106 -2.49 4.85 10.49
CA ALA A 106 -2.36 3.89 9.40
C ALA A 106 -3.41 2.77 9.50
N SER A 107 -3.64 2.23 10.70
CA SER A 107 -4.65 1.19 10.94
C SER A 107 -6.07 1.68 10.66
N ALA A 108 -6.40 2.91 11.04
CA ALA A 108 -7.69 3.52 10.74
C ALA A 108 -7.89 3.72 9.23
N THR A 109 -6.87 4.22 8.52
CA THR A 109 -6.88 4.38 7.07
C THR A 109 -7.04 3.04 6.34
N ILE A 110 -6.27 2.02 6.73
CA ILE A 110 -6.36 0.66 6.19
C ILE A 110 -7.77 0.10 6.39
N ALA A 111 -8.33 0.21 7.59
CA ALA A 111 -9.68 -0.28 7.88
C ALA A 111 -10.75 0.44 7.04
N GLN A 112 -10.59 1.75 6.80
CA GLN A 112 -11.48 2.53 5.94
C GLN A 112 -11.40 2.06 4.48
N ILE A 113 -10.19 1.86 3.94
CA ILE A 113 -9.99 1.37 2.58
C ILE A 113 -10.60 -0.03 2.42
N GLU A 114 -10.37 -0.94 3.37
CA GLU A 114 -10.94 -2.29 3.37
C GLU A 114 -12.47 -2.31 3.45
N ARG A 115 -13.09 -1.37 4.18
CA ARG A 115 -14.56 -1.20 4.17
C ARG A 115 -15.07 -0.74 2.80
N ARG A 116 -14.39 0.23 2.18
CA ARG A 116 -14.75 0.73 0.85
C ARG A 116 -14.60 -0.33 -0.23
N LEU A 117 -13.53 -1.13 -0.17
CA LEU A 117 -13.35 -2.29 -1.05
C LEU A 117 -14.49 -3.29 -0.92
N ARG A 118 -14.84 -3.68 0.32
CA ARG A 118 -15.99 -4.58 0.57
C ARG A 118 -17.29 -4.02 0.00
N HIS A 119 -17.50 -2.71 0.08
CA HIS A 119 -18.66 -2.08 -0.52
C HIS A 119 -18.63 -2.15 -2.05
N CYS A 120 -17.50 -1.82 -2.69
CA CYS A 120 -17.37 -1.90 -4.14
C CYS A 120 -17.52 -3.34 -4.66
N TYR A 121 -16.99 -4.35 -3.96
CA TYR A 121 -17.19 -5.75 -4.33
C TYR A 121 -18.66 -6.17 -4.26
N ARG A 122 -19.39 -5.77 -3.21
CA ARG A 122 -20.85 -6.01 -3.13
C ARG A 122 -21.60 -5.32 -4.26
N GLN A 123 -21.29 -4.06 -4.54
CA GLN A 123 -21.90 -3.32 -5.66
C GLN A 123 -21.63 -3.99 -7.00
N LEU A 124 -20.41 -4.50 -7.23
CA LEU A 124 -20.07 -5.21 -8.46
C LEU A 124 -20.86 -6.51 -8.60
N GLN A 125 -21.06 -7.24 -7.49
CA GLN A 125 -21.85 -8.46 -7.45
C GLN A 125 -23.33 -8.18 -7.74
N GLU A 126 -23.92 -7.15 -7.12
CA GLU A 126 -25.30 -6.72 -7.37
C GLU A 126 -25.52 -6.31 -8.83
N LEU A 127 -24.58 -5.57 -9.42
CA LEU A 127 -24.62 -5.20 -10.84
C LEU A 127 -24.47 -6.41 -11.78
N GLN A 128 -23.72 -7.44 -11.38
CA GLN A 128 -23.51 -8.64 -12.17
C GLN A 128 -24.72 -9.60 -12.09
N GLU A 129 -25.34 -9.72 -10.91
CA GLU A 129 -26.54 -10.52 -10.69
C GLU A 129 -27.77 -9.89 -11.38
N GLY A 130 -27.89 -8.56 -11.39
CA GLY A 130 -28.95 -7.83 -12.09
C GLY A 130 -28.90 -7.90 -13.61
N CYS A 131 -27.75 -8.26 -14.20
CA CYS A 131 -27.56 -8.36 -15.64
C CYS A 131 -27.67 -9.78 -16.22
N ARG A 132 -28.02 -10.81 -15.42
CA ARG A 132 -28.13 -12.18 -15.91
C ARG A 132 -29.45 -12.37 -16.68
N PRO A 133 -29.44 -12.62 -18.01
CA PRO A 133 -30.65 -12.98 -18.73
C PRO A 133 -30.92 -14.47 -18.53
N GLY A 134 -32.04 -14.80 -17.90
CA GLY A 134 -32.69 -16.11 -18.05
C GLY A 134 -32.86 -16.94 -16.80
N GLY A 135 -34.10 -17.38 -16.60
CA GLY A 135 -34.44 -18.57 -15.83
C GLY A 135 -35.61 -18.36 -14.89
N PHE A 136 -36.82 -18.65 -15.36
CA PHE A 136 -37.97 -18.94 -14.52
C PHE A 136 -37.59 -20.01 -13.48
N ALA A 137 -37.26 -19.59 -12.26
CA ALA A 137 -37.31 -20.46 -11.10
C ALA A 137 -38.68 -20.22 -10.46
N LEU A 138 -39.63 -21.08 -10.83
CA LEU A 138 -40.88 -21.29 -10.10
C LEU A 138 -40.55 -21.46 -8.63
N ARG A 139 -40.78 -20.38 -7.87
CA ARG A 139 -40.74 -20.39 -6.41
C ARG A 139 -42.01 -21.10 -5.95
N ALA A 140 -41.98 -22.43 -5.95
CA ALA A 140 -42.91 -23.24 -5.19
C ALA A 140 -42.63 -22.96 -3.70
N LYS A 141 -43.49 -22.14 -3.10
CA LYS A 141 -43.64 -22.07 -1.65
C LYS A 141 -44.16 -23.43 -1.18
N SER A 142 -43.37 -24.13 -0.38
CA SER A 142 -43.91 -25.04 0.63
C SER A 142 -43.27 -24.67 1.97
N SER A 143 -44.07 -23.98 2.77
CA SER A 143 -44.02 -23.95 4.24
C SER A 143 -43.64 -25.32 4.81
N LEU A 144 -42.61 -25.40 5.63
CA LEU A 144 -42.70 -25.33 7.10
C LEU A 144 -43.82 -26.22 7.63
N ASP A 145 -43.45 -27.43 8.05
CA ASP A 145 -44.06 -28.05 9.22
C ASP A 145 -43.02 -28.93 9.94
N GLU A 146 -43.15 -28.96 11.26
CA GLU A 146 -42.21 -29.42 12.28
C GLU A 146 -41.93 -30.95 12.28
N CYS A 147 -40.71 -31.34 12.69
CA CYS A 147 -40.50 -32.09 13.94
C CYS A 147 -39.03 -32.53 14.13
N GLU A 148 -38.45 -32.04 15.24
CA GLU A 148 -37.57 -32.73 16.19
C GLU A 148 -36.22 -33.36 15.75
N GLN A 149 -35.15 -32.85 16.38
CA GLN A 149 -33.84 -33.50 16.59
C GLN A 149 -33.97 -34.68 17.61
N PRO A 150 -32.93 -35.46 18.04
CA PRO A 150 -31.46 -35.32 17.88
C PRO A 150 -30.62 -36.62 17.73
N ARG A 151 -29.29 -36.39 17.61
CA ARG A 151 -28.14 -37.25 18.02
C ARG A 151 -27.70 -38.42 17.13
N GLY A 152 -26.40 -38.42 16.80
CA GLY A 152 -25.63 -39.65 16.61
C GLY A 152 -24.34 -39.55 15.78
N LYS A 153 -23.24 -39.09 16.42
CA LYS A 153 -21.81 -39.47 16.22
C LYS A 153 -21.34 -40.15 14.91
N THR A 154 -20.47 -39.41 14.18
CA THR A 154 -19.12 -39.75 13.64
C THR A 154 -18.92 -40.97 12.69
N PRO A 155 -17.80 -41.06 11.93
CA PRO A 155 -17.76 -41.11 10.45
C PRO A 155 -17.23 -42.50 9.96
N PRO A 156 -16.79 -42.81 8.70
CA PRO A 156 -15.72 -42.13 7.93
C PRO A 156 -15.76 -42.26 6.36
N SER A 157 -14.71 -41.67 5.75
CA SER A 157 -13.87 -42.18 4.65
C SER A 157 -14.25 -41.99 3.17
N GLU A 158 -13.24 -41.41 2.49
CA GLU A 158 -12.91 -41.26 1.06
C GLU A 158 -13.38 -42.35 0.07
N PRO A 159 -13.57 -41.98 -1.20
CA PRO A 159 -13.58 -42.89 -2.34
C PRO A 159 -12.19 -43.04 -2.97
N PRO A 160 -11.90 -44.20 -3.58
CA PRO A 160 -11.29 -44.14 -4.90
C PRO A 160 -11.95 -45.11 -5.90
N GLU A 161 -12.11 -44.59 -7.12
CA GLU A 161 -12.24 -45.32 -8.39
C GLU A 161 -11.00 -46.22 -8.68
N PRO A 162 -10.90 -46.94 -9.81
CA PRO A 162 -11.76 -47.99 -10.37
C PRO A 162 -10.93 -49.27 -10.70
N GLY A 163 -11.53 -50.44 -10.88
CA GLY A 163 -10.74 -51.65 -11.17
C GLY A 163 -11.49 -52.91 -11.58
N ARG A 164 -11.56 -53.11 -12.91
CA ARG A 164 -11.42 -54.35 -13.69
C ARG A 164 -11.81 -55.72 -13.07
N ALA A 165 -12.86 -56.31 -13.68
CA ALA A 165 -13.08 -57.70 -14.13
C ALA A 165 -12.56 -58.89 -13.29
N ASP A 166 -13.47 -59.72 -12.79
CA ASP A 166 -13.78 -61.10 -13.26
C ASP A 166 -14.59 -61.85 -12.20
N GLY A 167 -15.58 -62.66 -12.60
CA GLY A 167 -16.25 -63.60 -11.68
C GLY A 167 -17.72 -63.89 -11.97
N LEU A 168 -17.96 -64.96 -12.70
CA LEU A 168 -19.24 -65.61 -12.98
C LEU A 168 -20.06 -65.92 -11.71
N SER A 169 -21.36 -65.62 -11.70
CA SER A 169 -22.36 -66.52 -11.10
C SER A 169 -23.79 -66.18 -11.52
N SER A 170 -24.32 -67.00 -12.43
CA SER A 170 -25.63 -67.65 -12.32
C SER A 170 -26.79 -66.83 -11.75
N LYS A 171 -27.70 -66.36 -12.62
CA LYS A 171 -29.14 -66.72 -12.61
C LYS A 171 -29.93 -65.93 -13.66
N LEU A 172 -30.99 -66.60 -14.16
CA LEU A 172 -32.08 -66.11 -15.02
C LEU A 172 -31.85 -66.12 -16.54
N SER A 173 -31.57 -67.31 -17.08
CA SER A 173 -32.17 -67.73 -18.36
C SER A 173 -33.17 -68.86 -18.09
N ALA A 174 -34.47 -68.58 -18.11
CA ALA A 174 -35.49 -69.63 -18.09
C ALA A 174 -36.88 -69.12 -18.50
N VAL A 175 -37.09 -68.75 -19.77
CA VAL A 175 -38.40 -68.90 -20.42
C VAL A 175 -38.18 -69.25 -21.89
N VAL A 176 -37.86 -70.52 -22.15
CA VAL A 176 -38.12 -71.16 -23.44
C VAL A 176 -38.68 -72.55 -23.14
N ARG A 177 -39.93 -72.74 -23.58
CA ARG A 177 -40.62 -74.00 -23.93
C ARG A 177 -40.50 -75.17 -22.94
N HIS A 178 -41.64 -75.51 -22.35
CA HIS A 178 -42.06 -76.91 -22.31
C HIS A 178 -43.54 -77.02 -22.69
N VAL A 179 -43.78 -77.61 -23.85
CA VAL A 179 -45.02 -78.31 -24.22
C VAL A 179 -44.90 -79.70 -23.57
N PRO A 180 -45.90 -80.21 -22.83
CA PRO A 180 -45.98 -81.62 -22.54
C PRO A 180 -46.82 -82.29 -23.63
N LEU A 181 -46.15 -83.05 -24.49
CA LEU A 181 -46.77 -84.08 -25.31
C LEU A 181 -46.66 -85.39 -24.51
N GLU A 182 -47.67 -85.69 -23.71
CA GLU A 182 -47.85 -87.00 -23.09
C GLU A 182 -49.10 -87.63 -23.71
N SER A 183 -48.87 -88.64 -24.54
CA SER A 183 -49.89 -89.46 -25.18
C SER A 183 -50.13 -90.71 -24.33
N HIS A 184 -51.24 -90.72 -23.58
CA HIS A 184 -51.83 -91.94 -23.05
C HIS A 184 -53.21 -92.17 -23.68
N PHE A 185 -53.30 -93.16 -24.55
CA PHE A 185 -54.55 -93.79 -24.95
C PHE A 185 -54.99 -94.77 -23.86
N PRO A 186 -56.28 -94.82 -23.50
CA PRO A 186 -56.92 -96.08 -23.17
C PRO A 186 -57.92 -96.47 -24.25
N ALA A 187 -57.98 -97.78 -24.43
CA ALA A 187 -58.79 -98.49 -25.38
C ALA A 187 -60.28 -98.12 -25.31
N SER A 188 -60.83 -98.02 -26.50
CA SER A 188 -62.25 -97.93 -26.85
C SER A 188 -63.08 -99.06 -26.24
N ARG A 189 -64.29 -98.73 -25.77
CA ARG A 189 -65.55 -99.48 -26.02
C ARG A 189 -66.78 -98.59 -25.71
N PRO A 190 -67.96 -98.89 -26.30
CA PRO A 190 -68.79 -97.87 -26.94
C PRO A 190 -70.07 -97.58 -26.17
N GLY A 191 -70.53 -96.32 -26.19
CA GLY A 191 -71.81 -95.95 -25.62
C GLY A 191 -72.26 -94.52 -25.88
N LYS A 192 -73.17 -94.37 -26.85
CA LYS A 192 -74.18 -93.29 -27.06
C LYS A 192 -73.75 -91.98 -27.75
N PRO A 193 -74.57 -91.41 -28.65
CA PRO A 193 -74.17 -90.34 -29.56
C PRO A 193 -74.68 -88.97 -29.08
N SER A 194 -73.91 -88.25 -28.26
CA SER A 194 -74.25 -86.84 -27.95
C SER A 194 -73.14 -85.92 -27.41
N GLU A 195 -71.93 -86.39 -27.06
CA GLU A 195 -70.87 -85.55 -26.45
C GLU A 195 -69.85 -84.92 -27.43
N THR A 196 -69.76 -85.41 -28.66
CA THR A 196 -68.77 -84.94 -29.65
C THR A 196 -68.93 -83.47 -30.04
N LYS A 197 -70.14 -82.91 -29.88
CA LYS A 197 -70.43 -81.50 -30.21
C LYS A 197 -69.86 -80.52 -29.18
N CYS A 198 -69.89 -80.85 -27.88
CA CYS A 198 -69.49 -79.92 -26.82
C CYS A 198 -67.96 -79.71 -26.76
N VAL A 199 -67.19 -80.80 -26.86
CA VAL A 199 -65.71 -80.74 -26.87
C VAL A 199 -65.18 -80.11 -28.18
N ALA A 200 -65.84 -80.38 -29.31
CA ALA A 200 -65.51 -79.74 -30.59
C ALA A 200 -65.81 -78.23 -30.56
N GLN A 201 -66.90 -77.80 -29.93
CA GLN A 201 -67.27 -76.40 -29.80
C GLN A 201 -66.28 -75.63 -28.90
N GLN A 202 -65.83 -76.22 -27.79
CA GLN A 202 -64.84 -75.61 -26.91
C GLN A 202 -63.44 -75.52 -27.55
N ARG A 203 -63.03 -76.53 -28.33
CA ARG A 203 -61.79 -76.47 -29.12
C ARG A 203 -61.84 -75.40 -30.21
N ASN A 204 -62.99 -75.22 -30.86
CA ASN A 204 -63.16 -74.16 -31.85
C ASN A 204 -63.09 -72.76 -31.22
N LEU A 205 -63.67 -72.57 -30.04
CA LEU A 205 -63.60 -71.29 -29.31
C LEU A 205 -62.15 -70.95 -28.89
N LEU A 206 -61.40 -71.93 -28.39
CA LEU A 206 -60.00 -71.76 -28.01
C LEU A 206 -59.11 -71.47 -29.24
N LEU A 207 -59.36 -72.16 -30.35
CA LEU A 207 -58.66 -71.93 -31.62
C LEU A 207 -58.94 -70.52 -32.16
N GLN A 208 -60.18 -70.05 -32.05
CA GLN A 208 -60.57 -68.70 -32.44
C GLN A 208 -59.87 -67.65 -31.57
N LYS A 209 -59.85 -67.85 -30.24
CA LYS A 209 -59.13 -66.98 -29.32
C LYS A 209 -57.63 -66.92 -29.63
N MET A 210 -56.98 -68.07 -29.87
CA MET A 210 -55.56 -68.09 -30.28
C MET A 210 -55.32 -67.41 -31.63
N LYS A 211 -56.27 -67.47 -32.57
CA LYS A 211 -56.18 -66.80 -33.87
C LYS A 211 -56.30 -65.28 -33.71
N GLU A 212 -57.18 -64.82 -32.83
CA GLU A 212 -57.34 -63.42 -32.46
C GLU A 212 -56.09 -62.90 -31.73
N ASP A 213 -55.56 -63.65 -30.75
CA ASP A 213 -54.32 -63.33 -30.03
C ASP A 213 -53.11 -63.27 -30.99
N LEU A 214 -53.01 -64.20 -31.93
CA LEU A 214 -51.96 -64.20 -32.95
C LEU A 214 -52.08 -62.97 -33.88
N LYS A 215 -53.30 -62.55 -34.20
CA LYS A 215 -53.55 -61.35 -35.00
C LYS A 215 -53.15 -60.10 -34.22
N ALA A 216 -53.57 -59.97 -32.95
CA ALA A 216 -53.19 -58.89 -32.07
C ALA A 216 -51.66 -58.82 -31.87
N ALA A 217 -51.00 -59.96 -31.70
CA ALA A 217 -49.54 -60.02 -31.59
C ALA A 217 -48.82 -59.55 -32.86
N ARG A 218 -49.36 -59.87 -34.05
CA ARG A 218 -48.83 -59.39 -35.33
C ARG A 218 -49.02 -57.88 -35.49
N GLU A 219 -50.18 -57.36 -35.10
CA GLU A 219 -50.46 -55.92 -35.13
C GLU A 219 -49.53 -55.15 -34.18
N LEU A 220 -49.32 -55.65 -32.96
CA LEU A 220 -48.35 -55.10 -32.00
C LEU A 220 -46.92 -55.14 -32.53
N HIS A 221 -46.53 -56.23 -33.18
CA HIS A 221 -45.20 -56.33 -33.79
C HIS A 221 -45.00 -55.30 -34.90
N ALA A 222 -46.00 -55.13 -35.77
CA ALA A 222 -45.98 -54.11 -36.83
C ALA A 222 -45.93 -52.69 -36.25
N SER A 223 -46.74 -52.39 -35.23
CA SER A 223 -46.72 -51.07 -34.58
C SER A 223 -45.40 -50.80 -33.87
N LEU A 224 -44.85 -51.81 -33.19
CA LEU A 224 -43.55 -51.71 -32.53
C LEU A 224 -42.43 -51.44 -33.54
N GLN A 225 -42.44 -52.17 -34.67
CA GLN A 225 -41.45 -51.98 -35.74
C GLN A 225 -41.50 -50.55 -36.30
N VAL A 226 -42.68 -50.00 -36.57
CA VAL A 226 -42.85 -48.61 -37.02
C VAL A 226 -42.34 -47.62 -35.97
N SER A 227 -42.69 -47.83 -34.69
CA SER A 227 -42.24 -46.96 -33.60
C SER A 227 -40.72 -46.99 -33.42
N TYR A 228 -40.09 -48.15 -33.57
CA TYR A 228 -38.64 -48.29 -33.51
C TYR A 228 -37.96 -47.55 -34.66
N GLN A 229 -38.48 -47.66 -35.88
CA GLN A 229 -37.91 -46.92 -37.02
C GLN A 229 -38.06 -45.41 -36.86
N SER A 230 -39.23 -44.95 -36.39
CA SER A 230 -39.47 -43.54 -36.08
C SER A 230 -38.50 -43.03 -35.00
N LEU A 231 -38.31 -43.80 -33.92
CA LEU A 231 -37.36 -43.47 -32.86
C LEU A 231 -35.92 -43.42 -33.37
N LYS A 232 -35.53 -44.39 -34.21
CA LYS A 232 -34.19 -44.46 -34.81
C LYS A 232 -33.91 -43.27 -35.71
N GLU A 233 -34.86 -42.91 -36.56
CA GLU A 233 -34.75 -41.75 -37.46
C GLU A 233 -34.63 -40.46 -36.64
N LYS A 234 -35.52 -40.27 -35.65
CA LYS A 234 -35.49 -39.12 -34.75
C LYS A 234 -34.17 -39.02 -33.98
N HIS A 235 -33.68 -40.12 -33.40
CA HIS A 235 -32.40 -40.11 -32.71
C HIS A 235 -31.25 -39.78 -33.67
N GLY A 236 -31.28 -40.31 -34.90
CA GLY A 236 -30.29 -40.01 -35.93
C GLY A 236 -30.32 -38.56 -36.41
N THR A 237 -31.49 -37.92 -36.48
CA THR A 237 -31.60 -36.47 -36.77
C THR A 237 -31.13 -35.62 -35.61
N ASP A 238 -31.55 -35.95 -34.38
CA ASP A 238 -31.20 -35.20 -33.18
C ASP A 238 -29.69 -35.25 -32.92
N LEU A 239 -29.06 -36.42 -33.08
CA LEU A 239 -27.62 -36.59 -32.95
C LEU A 239 -26.86 -35.77 -34.01
N ARG A 240 -27.33 -35.77 -35.26
CA ARG A 240 -26.74 -34.95 -36.34
C ARG A 240 -26.85 -33.46 -36.05
N ALA A 241 -28.03 -32.99 -35.63
CA ALA A 241 -28.24 -31.59 -35.27
C ALA A 241 -27.35 -31.17 -34.10
N SER A 242 -27.23 -32.00 -33.06
CA SER A 242 -26.35 -31.75 -31.92
C SER A 242 -24.87 -31.69 -32.32
N LEU A 243 -24.41 -32.60 -33.20
CA LEU A 243 -23.04 -32.58 -33.71
C LEU A 243 -22.73 -31.32 -34.55
N VAL A 244 -23.68 -30.85 -35.36
CA VAL A 244 -23.53 -29.61 -36.14
C VAL A 244 -23.46 -28.41 -35.20
N SER A 245 -24.40 -28.29 -34.26
CA SER A 245 -24.39 -27.22 -33.27
C SER A 245 -23.10 -27.20 -32.42
N LEU A 246 -22.60 -28.37 -32.03
CA LEU A 246 -21.32 -28.48 -31.31
C LEU A 246 -20.13 -28.01 -32.16
N ARG A 247 -20.14 -28.29 -33.47
CA ARG A 247 -19.09 -27.81 -34.39
C ARG A 247 -19.16 -26.29 -34.56
N GLU A 248 -20.36 -25.74 -34.75
CA GLU A 248 -20.58 -24.30 -34.86
C GLU A 248 -20.11 -23.57 -33.60
N GLU A 249 -20.41 -24.12 -32.42
CA GLU A 249 -19.99 -23.53 -31.16
C GLU A 249 -18.46 -23.57 -30.98
N LYS A 250 -17.80 -24.65 -31.42
CA LYS A 250 -16.33 -24.71 -31.47
C LYS A 250 -15.73 -23.68 -32.42
N CYS A 251 -16.34 -23.47 -33.59
CA CYS A 251 -15.91 -22.42 -34.51
C CYS A 251 -16.10 -21.03 -33.91
N ARG A 252 -17.24 -20.78 -33.25
CA ARG A 252 -17.53 -19.52 -32.55
C ARG A 252 -16.54 -19.27 -31.41
N GLN A 253 -16.19 -20.31 -30.67
CA GLN A 253 -15.17 -20.23 -29.62
C GLN A 253 -13.80 -19.87 -30.21
N ALA A 254 -13.36 -20.54 -31.27
CA ALA A 254 -12.07 -20.26 -31.91
C ALA A 254 -11.98 -18.81 -32.41
N LEU A 255 -13.06 -18.28 -33.00
CA LEU A 255 -13.10 -16.88 -33.44
C LEU A 255 -13.02 -15.89 -32.27
N LEU A 256 -13.72 -16.17 -31.16
CA LEU A 256 -13.66 -15.33 -29.97
C LEU A 256 -12.29 -15.38 -29.29
N GLU A 257 -11.63 -16.53 -29.34
CA GLU A 257 -10.26 -16.70 -28.86
C GLU A 257 -9.28 -15.87 -29.69
N GLU A 258 -9.36 -15.97 -31.03
CA GLU A 258 -8.56 -15.14 -31.95
C GLU A 258 -8.78 -13.64 -31.72
N GLN A 259 -10.03 -13.20 -31.58
CA GLN A 259 -10.34 -11.80 -31.28
C GLN A 259 -9.77 -11.34 -29.92
N ALA A 260 -9.84 -12.20 -28.90
CA ALA A 260 -9.28 -11.91 -27.59
C ALA A 260 -7.75 -11.82 -27.64
N ASP A 261 -7.11 -12.69 -28.43
CA ASP A 261 -5.67 -12.71 -28.65
C ASP A 261 -5.19 -11.48 -29.40
N GLU A 262 -5.87 -11.06 -30.47
CA GLU A 262 -5.54 -9.82 -31.20
C GLU A 262 -5.62 -8.59 -30.28
N HIS A 263 -6.68 -8.50 -29.46
CA HIS A 263 -6.84 -7.38 -28.53
C HIS A 263 -5.81 -7.43 -27.40
N LEU A 264 -5.48 -8.61 -26.88
CA LEU A 264 -4.42 -8.78 -25.88
C LEU A 264 -3.05 -8.40 -26.47
N GLN A 265 -2.76 -8.82 -27.69
CA GLN A 265 -1.53 -8.48 -28.40
C GLN A 265 -1.42 -6.97 -28.61
N GLY A 266 -2.49 -6.30 -29.06
CA GLY A 266 -2.51 -4.84 -29.20
C GLY A 266 -2.23 -4.11 -27.88
N ARG A 267 -2.81 -4.60 -26.77
CA ARG A 267 -2.54 -4.09 -25.41
C ARG A 267 -1.09 -4.31 -24.99
N LEU A 268 -0.52 -5.48 -25.29
CA LEU A 268 0.88 -5.79 -24.99
C LEU A 268 1.84 -4.90 -25.79
N ASP A 269 1.57 -4.68 -27.06
CA ASP A 269 2.36 -3.81 -27.94
C ASP A 269 2.31 -2.34 -27.49
N GLU A 270 1.15 -1.87 -27.02
CA GLU A 270 1.02 -0.55 -26.42
C GLU A 270 1.84 -0.43 -25.13
N ILE A 271 1.74 -1.41 -24.23
CA ILE A 271 2.55 -1.47 -23.01
C ILE A 271 4.05 -1.46 -23.35
N TYR A 272 4.46 -2.19 -24.38
CA TYR A 272 5.85 -2.23 -24.82
C TYR A 272 6.31 -0.85 -25.32
N ARG A 273 5.53 -0.20 -26.18
CA ARG A 273 5.83 1.17 -26.65
C ARG A 273 5.92 2.17 -25.52
N LEU A 274 4.99 2.11 -24.57
CA LEU A 274 4.97 3.00 -23.40
C LEU A 274 6.18 2.75 -22.49
N ARG A 275 6.58 1.50 -22.29
CA ARG A 275 7.81 1.18 -21.55
C ARG A 275 9.05 1.74 -22.23
N GLN A 276 9.14 1.61 -23.54
CA GLN A 276 10.27 2.14 -24.29
C GLN A 276 10.32 3.67 -24.25
N SER A 277 9.17 4.35 -24.39
CA SER A 277 9.11 5.81 -24.31
C SER A 277 9.45 6.31 -22.90
N LEU A 278 8.98 5.61 -21.86
CA LEU A 278 9.32 5.87 -20.46
C LEU A 278 10.82 5.72 -20.23
N ALA A 279 11.44 4.61 -20.67
CA ALA A 279 12.88 4.41 -20.54
C ALA A 279 13.68 5.54 -21.21
N SER A 280 13.28 5.95 -22.42
CA SER A 280 13.92 7.09 -23.11
C SER A 280 13.76 8.42 -22.35
N ALA A 281 12.60 8.62 -21.71
CA ALA A 281 12.33 9.82 -20.93
C ALA A 281 13.13 9.82 -19.62
N GLU A 282 13.24 8.66 -18.96
CA GLU A 282 14.07 8.44 -17.78
C GLU A 282 15.55 8.75 -18.07
N GLU A 283 16.10 8.22 -19.17
CA GLU A 283 17.47 8.52 -19.60
C GLU A 283 17.69 10.02 -19.84
N LYS A 284 16.75 10.67 -20.55
CA LYS A 284 16.80 12.13 -20.77
C LYS A 284 16.76 12.90 -19.46
N MET A 285 15.87 12.54 -18.54
CA MET A 285 15.77 13.20 -17.23
C MET A 285 17.01 12.96 -16.38
N ALA A 286 17.57 11.75 -16.39
CA ALA A 286 18.81 11.43 -15.69
C ALA A 286 19.99 12.25 -16.23
N TYR A 287 20.10 12.36 -17.56
CA TYR A 287 21.11 13.20 -18.21
C TYR A 287 20.94 14.68 -17.85
N LEU A 288 19.72 15.22 -17.91
CA LEU A 288 19.44 16.61 -17.53
C LEU A 288 19.70 16.87 -16.04
N SER A 289 19.41 15.91 -15.17
CA SER A 289 19.75 15.98 -13.75
C SER A 289 21.26 16.06 -13.56
N TYR A 290 22.01 15.15 -14.19
CA TYR A 290 23.47 15.15 -14.16
C TYR A 290 24.06 16.47 -14.69
N LYS A 291 23.53 16.99 -15.81
CA LYS A 291 23.97 18.28 -16.37
C LYS A 291 23.74 19.44 -15.38
N ARG A 292 22.55 19.53 -14.77
CA ARG A 292 22.25 20.56 -13.75
C ARG A 292 23.16 20.42 -12.53
N ALA A 293 23.39 19.19 -12.06
CA ALA A 293 24.30 18.95 -10.95
C ALA A 293 25.74 19.36 -11.28
N LYS A 294 26.19 19.10 -12.51
CA LYS A 294 27.51 19.52 -13.01
C LYS A 294 27.64 21.04 -13.06
N GLU A 295 26.64 21.75 -13.59
CA GLU A 295 26.62 23.22 -13.61
C GLU A 295 26.74 23.81 -12.19
N ILE A 296 25.99 23.25 -11.23
CA ILE A 296 26.08 23.66 -9.81
C ILE A 296 27.48 23.36 -9.23
N TRP A 297 28.03 22.19 -9.54
CA TRP A 297 29.36 21.79 -9.09
C TRP A 297 30.45 22.72 -9.62
N GLU A 298 30.38 23.10 -10.89
CA GLU A 298 31.30 24.08 -11.49
C GLU A 298 31.24 25.44 -10.78
N VAL A 299 30.04 25.95 -10.50
CA VAL A 299 29.86 27.18 -9.73
C VAL A 299 30.47 27.05 -8.32
N MET A 300 30.23 25.94 -7.63
CA MET A 300 30.79 25.68 -6.31
C MET A 300 32.32 25.59 -6.33
N GLU A 301 32.90 25.02 -7.39
CA GLU A 301 34.34 24.98 -7.61
C GLU A 301 34.93 26.39 -7.76
N THR A 302 34.23 27.29 -8.45
CA THR A 302 34.64 28.70 -8.52
C THR A 302 34.60 29.37 -7.15
N PHE A 303 33.56 29.14 -6.34
CA PHE A 303 33.49 29.67 -4.98
C PHE A 303 34.62 29.11 -4.10
N LYS A 304 34.88 27.81 -4.16
CA LYS A 304 35.98 27.15 -3.46
C LYS A 304 37.34 27.77 -3.82
N ASN A 305 37.59 28.00 -5.11
CA ASN A 305 38.81 28.64 -5.59
C ASN A 305 38.93 30.12 -5.17
N ARG A 306 37.81 30.85 -5.07
CA ARG A 306 37.81 32.23 -4.57
C ARG A 306 38.09 32.26 -3.07
N ILE A 307 37.48 31.36 -2.30
CA ILE A 307 37.71 31.23 -0.86
C ILE A 307 39.17 30.85 -0.60
N SER A 308 39.73 29.87 -1.32
CA SER A 308 41.13 29.48 -1.14
C SER A 308 42.11 30.62 -1.46
N LYS A 309 41.84 31.42 -2.51
CA LYS A 309 42.62 32.64 -2.81
C LYS A 309 42.51 33.71 -1.70
N LEU A 310 41.31 33.93 -1.16
CA LEU A 310 41.14 34.84 -0.03
C LEU A 310 41.85 34.35 1.22
N GLU A 311 41.85 33.04 1.45
CA GLU A 311 42.50 32.41 2.59
C GLU A 311 44.04 32.48 2.49
N THR A 312 44.61 32.31 1.29
CA THR A 312 46.05 32.49 1.08
C THR A 312 46.46 33.94 1.22
N LEU A 313 45.67 34.90 0.71
CA LEU A 313 45.90 36.33 0.95
C LEU A 313 45.85 36.67 2.44
N GLN A 314 44.83 36.17 3.17
CA GLN A 314 44.72 36.36 4.60
C GLN A 314 45.92 35.78 5.36
N ARG A 315 46.40 34.58 5.00
CA ARG A 315 47.59 33.97 5.60
C ARG A 315 48.85 34.80 5.33
N ALA A 316 49.07 35.26 4.09
CA ALA A 316 50.23 36.08 3.74
C ALA A 316 50.24 37.42 4.48
N THR A 317 49.10 38.11 4.57
CA THR A 317 48.97 39.35 5.35
C THR A 317 49.11 39.09 6.84
N GLN A 318 48.57 37.98 7.36
CA GLN A 318 48.74 37.60 8.76
C GLN A 318 50.21 37.26 9.08
N GLU A 319 50.95 36.62 8.18
CA GLU A 319 52.37 36.31 8.34
C GLU A 319 53.22 37.58 8.35
N GLU A 320 53.01 38.50 7.39
CA GLU A 320 53.67 39.81 7.38
C GLU A 320 53.35 40.63 8.64
N MET A 321 52.09 40.63 9.08
CA MET A 321 51.67 41.30 10.31
C MET A 321 52.25 40.60 11.55
N MET A 322 52.33 39.26 11.57
CA MET A 322 52.88 38.48 12.67
C MET A 322 54.40 38.68 12.78
N GLU A 323 55.14 38.77 11.68
CA GLU A 323 56.58 39.10 11.71
C GLU A 323 56.83 40.51 12.25
N ASN A 324 56.01 41.48 11.82
CA ASN A 324 56.04 42.85 12.33
C ASN A 324 55.67 42.93 13.82
N PHE A 325 54.65 42.18 14.26
CA PHE A 325 54.25 42.09 15.67
C PHE A 325 55.14 41.21 16.52
N ARG A 326 56.00 40.36 15.96
CA ARG A 326 56.95 39.54 16.71
C ARG A 326 58.24 40.32 17.02
N THR A 327 58.70 41.14 16.07
CA THR A 327 59.93 41.94 16.21
C THR A 327 59.75 43.25 16.99
N ARG A 328 58.57 43.88 16.91
CA ARG A 328 58.29 45.17 17.55
C ARG A 328 58.20 45.11 19.10
N PRO A 329 57.42 44.22 19.74
CA PRO A 329 57.29 44.18 21.20
C PRO A 329 58.54 43.63 21.88
N GLN A 330 59.36 42.80 21.24
CA GLN A 330 60.58 42.26 21.85
C GLN A 330 61.58 43.37 22.22
N LYS A 331 61.70 44.41 21.38
CA LYS A 331 62.52 45.61 21.64
C LYS A 331 61.94 46.50 22.74
N PHE A 332 60.61 46.63 22.80
CA PHE A 332 59.93 47.39 23.85
C PHE A 332 60.02 46.69 25.21
N VAL A 333 59.80 45.37 25.26
CA VAL A 333 59.93 44.57 26.48
C VAL A 333 61.35 44.64 27.03
N SER A 334 62.37 44.53 26.16
CA SER A 334 63.78 44.67 26.58
C SER A 334 64.09 46.04 27.21
N ARG A 335 63.56 47.13 26.63
CA ARG A 335 63.72 48.49 27.19
C ARG A 335 62.95 48.67 28.50
N CYS A 336 61.74 48.14 28.61
CA CYS A 336 60.94 48.21 29.83
C CYS A 336 61.59 47.45 30.99
N VAL A 337 62.16 46.28 30.74
CA VAL A 337 62.88 45.50 31.76
C VAL A 337 64.10 46.27 32.26
N SER A 338 64.86 46.88 31.35
CA SER A 338 66.02 47.71 31.71
C SER A 338 65.63 48.92 32.57
N LEU A 339 64.54 49.63 32.21
CA LEU A 339 64.01 50.75 32.99
C LEU A 339 63.49 50.34 34.37
N LEU A 340 62.83 49.19 34.47
CA LEU A 340 62.39 48.66 35.77
C LEU A 340 63.57 48.30 36.66
N LEU A 341 64.63 47.74 36.08
CA LEU A 341 65.83 47.37 36.80
C LEU A 341 66.58 48.60 37.35
N THR A 342 66.67 49.68 36.57
CA THR A 342 67.27 50.94 37.04
C THR A 342 66.45 51.60 38.13
N LEU A 343 65.12 51.61 37.99
CA LEU A 343 64.22 52.13 39.03
C LEU A 343 64.35 51.36 40.35
N ALA A 344 64.41 50.02 40.27
CA ALA A 344 64.61 49.16 41.44
C ALA A 344 65.95 49.43 42.13
N ALA A 345 67.03 49.64 41.36
CA ALA A 345 68.34 50.00 41.91
C ALA A 345 68.31 51.34 42.65
N VAL A 346 67.67 52.37 42.08
CA VAL A 346 67.50 53.68 42.73
C VAL A 346 66.68 53.57 44.01
N PHE A 347 65.59 52.79 43.99
CA PHE A 347 64.79 52.52 45.18
C PHE A 347 65.61 51.80 46.26
N LEU A 348 66.43 50.82 45.88
CA LEU A 348 67.32 50.12 46.81
C LEU A 348 68.34 51.07 47.46
N VAL A 349 68.90 52.00 46.68
CA VAL A 349 69.82 53.04 47.20
C VAL A 349 69.08 53.97 48.15
N PHE A 350 67.84 54.39 47.82
CA PHE A 350 67.02 55.22 48.69
C PHE A 350 66.68 54.52 50.02
N VAL A 351 66.31 53.25 49.97
CA VAL A 351 66.07 52.46 51.20
C VAL A 351 67.36 52.32 52.01
N SER A 352 68.50 52.15 51.35
CA SER A 352 69.81 52.04 52.00
C SER A 352 70.26 53.36 52.63
N THR A 353 70.00 54.51 52.01
CA THR A 353 70.30 55.83 52.58
C THR A 353 69.38 56.15 53.75
N VAL A 354 68.10 55.76 53.69
CA VAL A 354 67.15 55.88 54.81
C VAL A 354 67.53 54.94 55.97
N CYS A 355 68.05 53.74 55.67
CA CYS A 355 68.53 52.80 56.69
C CYS A 355 69.88 53.18 57.30
N ALA A 356 70.73 53.93 56.60
CA ALA A 356 72.07 54.31 57.05
C ALA A 356 72.14 55.61 57.90
N CYS A 357 71.02 56.31 58.11
CA CYS A 357 70.97 57.47 59.01
C CYS A 357 70.29 57.13 60.35
N PRO A 358 71.05 56.79 61.41
CA PRO A 358 70.50 56.65 62.74
C PRO A 358 70.34 58.04 63.36
N LEU A 359 69.21 58.70 63.13
CA LEU A 359 68.54 59.67 64.02
C LEU A 359 67.35 60.30 63.27
N SER A 360 66.20 59.64 63.33
CA SER A 360 64.89 60.30 63.15
C SER A 360 63.92 59.67 64.13
N LEU A 361 64.20 59.95 65.41
CA LEU A 361 63.37 59.73 66.59
C LEU A 361 62.08 60.58 66.55
N VAL A 362 61.37 60.56 65.41
CA VAL A 362 60.00 61.07 65.22
C VAL A 362 59.18 60.07 64.37
N THR A 363 59.72 58.89 64.07
CA THR A 363 59.07 57.87 63.23
C THR A 363 58.06 57.00 63.95
N SER A 364 57.94 57.06 65.29
CA SER A 364 56.79 56.44 65.97
C SER A 364 55.53 57.26 65.75
N ARG A 365 55.56 58.58 66.00
CA ARG A 365 54.37 59.43 65.87
C ARG A 365 54.00 59.73 64.41
N LEU A 366 54.98 59.88 63.52
CA LEU A 366 54.73 60.14 62.10
C LEU A 366 54.21 58.89 61.37
N ARG A 367 54.72 57.68 61.67
CA ARG A 367 54.21 56.43 61.06
C ARG A 367 52.78 56.13 61.51
N THR A 368 52.44 56.38 62.78
CA THR A 368 51.06 56.23 63.25
C THR A 368 50.14 57.28 62.61
N CYS A 369 50.61 58.51 62.41
CA CYS A 369 49.81 59.55 61.77
C CYS A 369 49.59 59.27 60.27
N THR A 370 50.61 58.83 59.53
CA THR A 370 50.46 58.49 58.10
C THR A 370 49.62 57.24 57.88
N THR A 371 49.74 56.21 58.71
CA THR A 371 48.85 55.05 58.63
C THR A 371 47.41 55.43 58.97
N LEU A 372 47.17 56.26 59.99
CA LEU A 372 45.82 56.77 60.31
C LEU A 372 45.23 57.64 59.20
N VAL A 373 46.03 58.50 58.55
CA VAL A 373 45.62 59.28 57.38
C VAL A 373 45.29 58.37 56.18
N LEU A 374 46.09 57.32 55.92
CA LEU A 374 45.81 56.37 54.85
C LEU A 374 44.57 55.52 55.13
N ILE A 375 44.36 55.12 56.38
CA ILE A 375 43.16 54.37 56.81
C ILE A 375 41.92 55.27 56.70
N SER A 376 42.00 56.54 57.12
CA SER A 376 40.87 57.49 56.99
C SER A 376 40.57 57.86 55.53
N LEU A 377 41.59 58.05 54.68
CA LEU A 377 41.42 58.21 53.23
C LEU A 377 40.82 56.95 52.58
N GLY A 378 41.26 55.77 53.01
CA GLY A 378 40.70 54.49 52.56
C GLY A 378 39.24 54.31 52.96
N ALA A 379 38.87 54.69 54.19
CA ALA A 379 37.49 54.67 54.66
C ALA A 379 36.60 55.66 53.88
N LEU A 380 37.10 56.87 53.62
CA LEU A 380 36.42 57.86 52.77
C LEU A 380 36.23 57.37 51.33
N ALA A 381 37.26 56.73 50.75
CA ALA A 381 37.18 56.15 49.42
C ALA A 381 36.21 54.96 49.35
N TRP A 382 36.15 54.14 50.40
CA TRP A 382 35.18 53.05 50.54
C TRP A 382 33.75 53.58 50.66
N GLN A 383 33.55 54.59 51.50
CA GLN A 383 32.25 55.23 51.70
C GLN A 383 31.77 55.94 50.41
N LYS A 384 32.69 56.57 49.66
CA LYS A 384 32.39 57.21 48.37
C LYS A 384 32.16 56.18 47.24
N ARG A 385 32.80 55.01 47.29
CA ARG A 385 32.58 53.90 46.34
C ARG A 385 31.21 53.26 46.51
N HIS A 386 30.64 53.25 47.70
CA HIS A 386 29.29 52.73 47.94
C HIS A 386 28.16 53.71 47.52
N VAL A 387 28.47 54.97 47.21
CA VAL A 387 27.50 55.98 46.73
C VAL A 387 27.51 56.11 45.20
N LEU A 388 28.44 55.46 44.48
CA LEU A 388 28.39 55.33 43.03
C LEU A 388 27.56 54.07 42.68
N PRO A 389 26.33 54.20 42.13
CA PRO A 389 25.60 53.05 41.62
C PRO A 389 26.42 52.40 40.51
N ALA A 390 26.34 51.09 40.38
CA ALA A 390 26.96 50.27 39.33
C ALA A 390 26.41 50.57 37.91
N ALA A 391 26.06 51.83 37.61
CA ALA A 391 25.27 52.24 36.45
C ALA A 391 26.09 52.76 35.25
N ASP A 392 27.38 53.07 35.36
CA ASP A 392 28.12 53.72 34.26
C ASP A 392 29.31 52.95 33.68
N TRP A 393 29.36 51.62 33.79
CA TRP A 393 30.35 50.83 33.05
C TRP A 393 30.05 50.77 31.53
N GLN A 394 28.80 51.03 31.14
CA GLN A 394 28.34 51.06 29.74
C GLN A 394 28.70 52.37 29.00
N ALA A 395 29.11 53.42 29.72
CA ALA A 395 29.48 54.72 29.14
C ALA A 395 30.92 54.77 28.61
N TRP A 396 31.77 53.83 29.00
CA TRP A 396 33.18 53.76 28.59
C TRP A 396 33.44 52.86 27.36
N VAL A 397 32.42 52.20 26.82
CA VAL A 397 32.56 51.39 25.60
C VAL A 397 32.46 52.28 24.36
N PRO A 398 33.51 52.36 23.52
CA PRO A 398 33.48 53.17 22.30
C PRO A 398 32.33 52.77 21.37
N SER A 399 31.67 53.76 20.79
CA SER A 399 30.49 53.65 19.90
C SER A 399 30.66 52.76 18.67
N ARG A 400 31.88 52.28 18.36
CA ARG A 400 32.16 51.34 17.25
C ARG A 400 31.62 49.93 17.46
N TRP A 401 31.27 49.52 18.68
CA TRP A 401 30.75 48.19 18.97
C TRP A 401 29.22 48.12 19.13
N ARG A 402 28.51 49.23 18.82
CA ARG A 402 27.05 49.34 19.00
C ARG A 402 26.22 49.04 17.74
N LEU A 403 26.85 48.63 16.63
CA LEU A 403 26.15 48.23 15.39
C LEU A 403 26.28 46.72 15.18
N SER A 404 25.30 45.96 15.69
CA SER A 404 24.68 44.84 14.96
C SER A 404 23.60 44.20 15.85
N SER A 405 22.44 44.86 15.96
CA SER A 405 21.19 44.20 16.35
C SER A 405 20.01 45.15 16.14
N LYS A 406 19.79 45.58 14.90
CA LYS A 406 18.52 46.23 14.55
C LYS A 406 18.26 46.20 13.05
N ASP A 407 17.93 45.03 12.54
CA ASP A 407 17.11 44.92 11.32
C ASP A 407 16.22 43.68 11.43
N SER A 408 14.98 43.90 11.86
CA SER A 408 13.86 43.01 11.59
C SER A 408 12.65 43.92 11.46
N LYS A 409 12.29 44.25 10.23
CA LYS A 409 11.05 44.96 9.90
C LYS A 409 10.07 43.93 9.35
N PRO A 410 8.91 43.70 9.99
CA PRO A 410 7.80 42.98 9.38
C PRO A 410 6.82 43.99 8.79
N LEU A 411 6.29 43.72 7.60
CA LEU A 411 5.01 44.19 7.03
C LEU A 411 4.88 43.57 5.63
N SER A 412 3.73 43.18 5.09
CA SER A 412 2.34 43.31 5.52
C SER A 412 1.52 42.31 4.70
N ASP A 413 0.45 41.81 5.30
CA ASP A 413 -0.71 41.23 4.63
C ASP A 413 -1.47 42.31 3.83
N GLY A 414 -2.19 41.90 2.78
CA GLY A 414 -3.36 42.62 2.25
C GLY A 414 -3.40 42.88 0.73
N THR A 415 -3.93 41.94 -0.07
CA THR A 415 -5.22 42.02 -0.83
C THR A 415 -5.36 40.79 -1.71
#